data_AF-A0A838V6L7-F1
#
_entry.id   AF-A0A838V6L7-F1
#
_cell.length_a   1.000
_cell.length_b   1.000
_cell.length_c   1.000
_cell.angle_alpha   90.00
_cell.angle_beta   90.00
_cell.angle_gamma   90.00
#
_symmetry.space_group_name_H-M   'P 1'
#
loop_
_entity.id
_entity.type
_entity.pdbx_description
1 polymer ?
#
loop_
_entity_poly.entity_id
_entity_poly.type
_entity_poly.pdbx_seq_one_letter_code
_entity_poly.pdbx_strand_id
1 'polypeptide(L)'
;MTAMPCVDPTSSVPAELEMTNRQRVTLRLSHTSAEKLDDASRASGRPRNELILTAIEHFLANQNAAPANLNRIAQTTEFMQIALDLLVSRDMPEKRDAILMTVAQRMEQLHGTR
;
A
#
# COMPACT_ATOMS: atom_id res chain seq x y z
N MET A 1 -19.17 -14.90 54.52
CA MET A 1 -17.74 -14.55 54.42
C MET A 1 -17.15 -15.44 53.35
N THR A 2 -17.15 -14.95 52.12
CA THR A 2 -16.72 -15.70 50.93
C THR A 2 -15.29 -15.28 50.62
N ALA A 3 -14.37 -16.24 50.61
CA ALA A 3 -12.97 -16.03 50.28
C ALA A 3 -12.83 -15.69 48.77
N MET A 4 -12.24 -14.53 48.46
CA MET A 4 -11.71 -14.24 47.12
C MET A 4 -10.28 -14.77 47.04
N PRO A 5 -9.94 -15.63 46.07
CA PRO A 5 -8.56 -16.01 45.81
C PRO A 5 -7.85 -15.00 44.91
N CYS A 6 -6.61 -14.73 45.30
CA CYS A 6 -5.44 -14.21 44.59
C CYS A 6 -5.62 -13.75 43.13
N VAL A 7 -5.40 -12.46 42.88
CA VAL A 7 -5.15 -11.92 41.54
C VAL A 7 -3.64 -11.99 41.29
N ASP A 8 -3.22 -12.88 40.37
CA ASP A 8 -1.84 -12.91 39.89
C ASP A 8 -1.57 -11.71 38.97
N PRO A 9 -0.50 -10.92 39.19
CA PRO A 9 -0.15 -9.78 38.35
C PRO A 9 0.72 -10.23 37.18
N THR A 10 0.21 -11.11 36.32
CA THR A 10 0.92 -11.47 35.09
C THR A 10 -0.07 -11.72 33.95
N SER A 11 -0.59 -10.63 33.39
CA SER A 11 -1.18 -10.65 32.05
C SER A 11 -0.67 -9.45 31.26
N SER A 12 0.65 -9.38 31.15
CA SER A 12 1.27 -8.88 29.92
C SER A 12 1.41 -10.12 29.06
N VAL A 13 0.44 -10.39 28.19
CA VAL A 13 0.65 -11.33 27.10
C VAL A 13 1.79 -10.73 26.28
N PRO A 14 3.00 -11.32 26.28
CA PRO A 14 4.08 -10.75 25.50
C PRO A 14 3.78 -11.04 24.03
N ALA A 15 4.02 -10.05 23.18
CA ALA A 15 3.94 -10.11 21.72
C ALA A 15 4.94 -11.12 21.08
N GLU A 16 5.46 -12.07 21.86
CA GLU A 16 6.47 -13.06 21.46
C GLU A 16 5.89 -14.33 20.82
N LEU A 17 4.57 -14.57 20.89
CA LEU A 17 3.97 -15.83 20.42
C LEU A 17 3.65 -15.91 18.92
N GLU A 18 3.84 -14.84 18.13
CA GLU A 18 3.68 -14.90 16.66
C GLU A 18 5.01 -15.07 15.88
N MET A 19 6.15 -15.30 16.56
CA MET A 19 7.45 -15.41 15.87
C MET A 19 7.83 -16.83 15.37
N THR A 20 7.00 -17.86 15.57
CA THR A 20 7.45 -19.27 15.45
C THR A 20 6.63 -20.16 14.52
N ASN A 21 6.07 -19.64 13.42
CA ASN A 21 5.61 -20.49 12.32
C ASN A 21 6.14 -19.99 10.97
N ARG A 22 7.46 -20.06 10.79
CA ARG A 22 8.12 -19.77 9.52
C ARG A 22 8.46 -21.06 8.80
N GLN A 23 7.79 -21.33 7.69
CA GLN A 23 8.15 -22.43 6.81
C GLN A 23 9.30 -22.02 5.89
N ARG A 24 10.37 -22.82 5.82
CA ARG A 24 11.46 -22.61 4.87
C ARG A 24 11.00 -23.01 3.48
N VAL A 25 11.05 -22.07 2.54
CA VAL A 25 10.74 -22.30 1.13
C VAL A 25 11.97 -21.96 0.29
N THR A 26 12.33 -22.85 -0.64
CA THR A 26 13.39 -22.61 -1.63
C THR A 26 12.74 -22.24 -2.96
N LEU A 27 13.06 -21.05 -3.46
CA LEU A 27 12.52 -20.54 -4.71
C LEU A 27 13.61 -20.52 -5.79
N ARG A 28 13.24 -20.87 -7.03
CA ARG A 28 14.10 -20.66 -8.21
C ARG A 28 13.68 -19.36 -8.86
N LEU A 29 14.62 -18.42 -8.98
CA LEU A 29 14.42 -17.16 -9.67
C LEU A 29 15.12 -17.21 -11.04
N SER A 30 14.58 -16.50 -12.02
CA SER A 30 15.34 -16.21 -13.24
C SER A 30 16.57 -15.36 -12.90
N HIS A 31 17.59 -15.43 -13.75
CA HIS A 31 18.80 -14.62 -13.61
C HIS A 31 18.47 -13.13 -13.46
N THR A 32 17.61 -12.63 -14.36
CA THR A 32 17.17 -11.23 -14.38
C THR A 32 16.46 -10.79 -13.09
N SER A 33 15.65 -11.66 -12.49
CA SER A 33 14.97 -11.36 -11.23
C SER A 33 15.91 -11.43 -10.04
N ALA A 34 16.92 -12.32 -10.07
CA ALA A 34 17.95 -12.37 -9.06
C ALA A 34 18.80 -11.09 -9.05
N GLU A 35 19.24 -10.62 -10.23
CA GLU A 35 20.01 -9.37 -10.37
C GLU A 35 19.22 -8.15 -9.88
N LYS A 36 17.97 -8.00 -10.33
CA LYS A 36 17.10 -6.90 -9.87
C LYS A 36 16.87 -6.92 -8.36
N LEU A 37 16.80 -8.12 -7.77
CA LEU A 37 16.64 -8.27 -6.33
C LEU A 37 17.93 -7.89 -5.58
N ASP A 38 19.10 -8.21 -6.14
CA ASP A 38 20.39 -7.80 -5.59
C ASP A 38 20.57 -6.27 -5.68
N ASP A 39 20.15 -5.65 -6.78
CA ASP A 39 20.12 -4.19 -6.92
C ASP A 39 19.19 -3.53 -5.91
N ALA A 40 17.97 -4.05 -5.76
CA ALA A 40 17.00 -3.55 -4.79
C ALA A 40 17.47 -3.73 -3.35
N SER A 41 18.14 -4.85 -3.05
CA SER A 41 18.74 -5.12 -1.74
C SER A 41 19.84 -4.11 -1.41
N ARG A 42 20.72 -3.81 -2.38
CA ARG A 42 21.76 -2.79 -2.23
C ARG A 42 21.19 -1.39 -2.08
N ALA A 43 20.19 -1.03 -2.88
CA ALA A 43 19.59 0.31 -2.84
C ALA A 43 18.81 0.59 -1.55
N SER A 44 18.15 -0.43 -0.99
CA SER A 44 17.33 -0.29 0.22
C SER A 44 18.07 -0.63 1.52
N GLY A 45 19.26 -1.24 1.45
CA GLY A 45 19.99 -1.76 2.61
C GLY A 45 19.31 -2.96 3.30
N ARG A 46 18.25 -3.52 2.70
CA ARG A 46 17.49 -4.64 3.25
C ARG A 46 17.94 -5.96 2.63
N PRO A 47 18.01 -7.07 3.39
CA PRO A 47 18.40 -8.36 2.85
C PRO A 47 17.34 -8.90 1.88
N ARG A 48 17.78 -9.70 0.91
CA ARG A 48 16.92 -10.27 -0.15
C ARG A 48 15.68 -10.99 0.37
N ASN A 49 15.82 -11.75 1.46
CA ASN A 49 14.73 -12.52 2.05
C ASN A 49 13.61 -11.60 2.55
N GLU A 50 13.94 -10.47 3.16
CA GLU A 50 12.98 -9.50 3.67
C GLU A 50 12.23 -8.81 2.53
N LEU A 51 12.93 -8.48 1.44
CA LEU A 51 12.31 -7.95 0.23
C LEU A 51 11.35 -8.96 -0.41
N ILE A 52 11.75 -10.23 -0.51
CA ILE A 52 10.88 -11.30 -1.03
C ILE A 52 9.65 -11.47 -0.14
N LEU A 53 9.82 -11.52 1.18
CA LEU A 53 8.71 -11.65 2.13
C LEU A 53 7.74 -10.46 2.01
N THR A 54 8.25 -9.23 2.02
CA THR A 54 7.43 -8.02 1.87
C THR A 54 6.64 -8.04 0.55
N ALA A 55 7.27 -8.45 -0.54
CA ALA A 55 6.61 -8.53 -1.84
C ALA A 55 5.50 -9.59 -1.87
N ILE A 56 5.73 -10.76 -1.25
CA ILE A 56 4.73 -11.82 -1.12
C ILE A 56 3.57 -11.36 -0.25
N GLU A 57 3.84 -10.77 0.91
CA GLU A 57 2.82 -10.25 1.83
C GLU A 57 1.96 -9.19 1.15
N HIS A 58 2.58 -8.23 0.46
CA HIS A 58 1.87 -7.20 -0.28
C HIS A 58 1.02 -7.79 -1.41
N PHE A 59 1.55 -8.76 -2.15
CA PHE A 59 0.81 -9.44 -3.21
C PHE A 59 -0.40 -10.21 -2.68
N LEU A 60 -0.24 -10.97 -1.59
CA LEU A 60 -1.32 -11.74 -0.97
C LEU A 60 -2.37 -10.84 -0.31
N ALA A 61 -1.95 -9.76 0.35
CA ALA A 61 -2.86 -8.75 0.89
C ALA A 61 -3.74 -8.15 -0.21
N ASN A 62 -3.16 -7.87 -1.39
CA ASN A 62 -3.88 -7.31 -2.53
C ASN A 62 -4.70 -8.35 -3.32
N GLN A 63 -4.38 -9.65 -3.25
CA GLN A 63 -5.25 -10.69 -3.81
C GLN A 63 -6.56 -10.87 -3.04
N ASN A 64 -6.50 -10.68 -1.72
CA ASN A 64 -7.68 -10.76 -0.84
C ASN A 64 -8.47 -9.45 -0.80
N ALA A 65 -7.88 -8.35 -1.28
CA ALA A 65 -8.66 -7.17 -1.61
C ALA A 65 -9.57 -7.53 -2.78
N ALA A 66 -10.88 -7.58 -2.54
CA ALA A 66 -11.89 -7.77 -3.57
C ALA A 66 -11.51 -6.93 -4.81
N PRO A 67 -11.63 -7.48 -6.05
CA PRO A 67 -11.22 -6.78 -7.26
C PRO A 67 -11.77 -5.36 -7.18
N ALA A 68 -10.86 -4.39 -7.24
CA ALA A 68 -11.14 -3.03 -6.82
C ALA A 68 -12.47 -2.60 -7.44
N ASN A 69 -13.47 -2.34 -6.59
CA ASN A 69 -14.81 -2.06 -7.08
C ASN A 69 -14.70 -0.78 -7.92
N LEU A 70 -14.73 -0.94 -9.24
CA LEU A 70 -14.50 0.15 -10.19
C LEU A 70 -15.51 1.27 -9.97
N ASN A 71 -16.74 0.94 -9.53
CA ASN A 71 -17.73 1.93 -9.16
C ASN A 71 -17.30 2.71 -7.91
N ARG A 72 -16.74 2.06 -6.89
CA ARG A 72 -16.22 2.75 -5.70
C ARG A 72 -15.03 3.65 -6.03
N ILE A 73 -14.14 3.21 -6.92
CA ILE A 73 -13.03 4.03 -7.41
C ILE A 73 -13.58 5.24 -8.17
N ALA A 74 -14.51 5.03 -9.10
CA ALA A 74 -15.13 6.09 -9.88
C ALA A 74 -15.82 7.12 -8.96
N GLN A 75 -16.64 6.66 -8.01
CA GLN A 75 -17.33 7.51 -7.02
C GLN A 75 -16.33 8.30 -6.17
N THR A 76 -15.26 7.67 -5.70
CA THR A 76 -14.24 8.35 -4.89
C THR A 76 -13.50 9.39 -5.73
N THR A 77 -13.21 9.07 -7.00
CA THR A 77 -12.54 9.97 -7.94
C THR A 77 -13.41 11.18 -8.25
N GLU A 78 -14.68 10.96 -8.54
CA GLU A 78 -15.66 12.02 -8.80
C GLU A 78 -15.82 12.94 -7.58
N PHE A 79 -15.94 12.35 -6.38
CA PHE A 79 -15.98 13.13 -5.13
C PHE A 79 -14.74 14.03 -4.98
N MET A 80 -13.54 13.48 -5.19
CA MET A 80 -12.30 14.26 -5.10
C MET A 80 -12.23 15.36 -6.16
N GLN A 81 -12.67 15.09 -7.39
CA GLN A 81 -12.71 16.09 -8.47
C GLN A 81 -13.62 17.27 -8.10
N ILE A 82 -14.83 16.99 -7.63
CA ILE A 82 -15.79 18.03 -7.22
C ILE A 82 -15.27 18.82 -6.01
N ALA A 83 -14.74 18.12 -4.99
CA ALA A 83 -14.21 18.78 -3.80
C ALA A 83 -13.04 19.72 -4.14
N LEU A 84 -12.12 19.29 -5.00
CA LEU A 84 -11.00 20.12 -5.46
C LEU A 84 -11.48 21.30 -6.30
N ASP A 85 -12.45 21.12 -7.18
CA ASP A 85 -13.00 22.20 -7.99
C ASP A 85 -13.66 23.29 -7.12
N LEU A 86 -14.39 22.88 -6.07
CA LEU A 86 -14.96 23.80 -5.09
C LEU A 86 -13.88 24.56 -4.31
N LEU A 87 -12.82 23.87 -3.87
CA LEU A 87 -11.71 24.50 -3.17
C LEU A 87 -10.96 25.51 -4.04
N VAL A 88 -10.64 25.15 -5.28
CA VAL A 88 -9.95 26.03 -6.23
C VAL A 88 -10.84 27.23 -6.58
N SER A 89 -12.12 27.01 -6.83
CA SER A 89 -13.06 28.09 -7.14
C SER A 89 -13.23 29.08 -5.98
N ARG A 90 -13.06 28.62 -4.73
CA ARG A 90 -13.12 29.47 -3.53
C ARG A 90 -11.81 30.24 -3.32
N ASP A 91 -10.67 29.55 -3.38
CA ASP A 91 -9.41 30.08 -2.86
C ASP A 91 -8.51 30.69 -3.96
N MET A 92 -8.61 30.21 -5.21
CA MET A 92 -7.78 30.63 -6.35
C MET A 92 -8.55 30.50 -7.68
N PRO A 93 -9.69 31.21 -7.85
CA PRO A 93 -10.54 31.07 -9.02
C PRO A 93 -9.80 31.36 -10.34
N GLU A 94 -8.83 32.27 -10.31
CA GLU A 94 -8.01 32.65 -11.48
C GLU A 94 -7.11 31.51 -11.98
N LYS A 95 -6.84 30.50 -11.14
CA LYS A 95 -5.98 29.37 -11.51
C LYS A 95 -6.75 28.16 -12.03
N ARG A 96 -8.08 28.16 -11.92
CA ARG A 96 -8.92 27.03 -12.29
C ARG A 96 -8.66 26.57 -13.73
N ASP A 97 -8.67 27.49 -14.68
CA ASP A 97 -8.46 27.17 -16.11
C ASP A 97 -7.04 26.67 -16.39
N ALA A 98 -6.03 27.27 -15.76
CA ALA A 98 -4.64 26.84 -15.89
C ALA A 98 -4.42 25.41 -15.34
N ILE A 99 -5.09 25.07 -14.24
CA ILE A 99 -5.08 23.74 -13.65
C ILE A 99 -5.77 22.74 -14.60
N LEU A 100 -6.94 23.08 -15.13
CA LEU A 100 -7.67 22.23 -16.08
C LEU A 100 -6.85 21.95 -17.35
N MET A 101 -6.19 22.98 -17.90
CA MET A 101 -5.28 22.80 -19.04
C MET A 101 -4.11 21.87 -18.73
N THR A 102 -3.48 22.03 -17.57
CA THR A 102 -2.36 21.18 -17.14
C THR A 102 -2.81 19.73 -16.94
N VAL A 103 -4.01 19.51 -16.39
CA VAL A 103 -4.60 18.18 -16.23
C VAL A 103 -4.86 17.54 -17.60
N ALA A 104 -5.46 18.27 -18.54
CA ALA A 104 -5.69 17.79 -19.90
C ALA A 104 -4.38 17.39 -20.59
N GLN A 105 -3.36 18.25 -20.52
CA GLN A 105 -2.02 17.97 -21.08
C GLN A 105 -1.40 16.70 -20.49
N ARG A 106 -1.47 16.51 -19.17
CA ARG A 106 -0.90 15.32 -18.51
C ARG A 106 -1.68 14.06 -18.82
N MET A 107 -3.00 14.15 -18.94
CA MET A 107 -3.84 13.03 -19.35
C MET A 107 -3.47 12.57 -20.76
N GLU A 108 -3.25 13.49 -21.69
CA GLU A 108 -2.78 13.17 -23.03
C GLU A 108 -1.38 12.54 -23.02
N GLN A 109 -0.44 13.08 -22.25
CA GLN A 109 0.94 12.57 -22.20
C GLN A 109 1.08 11.19 -21.55
N LEU A 110 0.26 10.88 -20.55
CA LEU A 110 0.39 9.66 -19.73
C LEU A 110 -0.63 8.59 -20.10
N HIS A 111 -1.78 8.98 -20.65
CA HIS A 111 -2.92 8.12 -20.94
C HIS A 111 -3.48 8.29 -22.36
N GLY A 112 -2.93 9.20 -23.16
CA GLY A 112 -3.23 9.31 -24.58
C GLY A 112 -2.84 8.01 -25.29
N THR A 113 -3.88 7.29 -25.69
CA THR A 113 -3.77 6.05 -26.46
C THR A 113 -2.93 6.30 -27.71
N ARG A 114 -1.89 5.48 -27.88
CA ARG A 114 -1.12 5.39 -29.13
C ARG A 114 -1.96 4.74 -30.23
#